data_AF-A0A0C2MUK8-F1
#
_entry.id   AF-A0A0C2MUK8-F1
#
_cell.length_a   1.000
_cell.length_b   1.000
_cell.length_c   1.000
_cell.angle_alpha   90.00
_cell.angle_beta   90.00
_cell.angle_gamma   90.00
#
_symmetry.space_group_name_H-M   'P 1'
#
loop_
_entity.id
_entity.type
_entity.pdbx_description
1 polymer ?
#
loop_
_entity_poly.entity_id
_entity_poly.type
_entity_poly.pdbx_seq_one_letter_code
_entity_poly.pdbx_strand_id
1 'polypeptide(L)'
;MDAKNDVNFEIYLLNLIIYFGNNNETCELKNEHYETIYVNLNSTNLIYPCRTNQDKYTNQTEIYSSQDNQVKGFSYPDAGQAYFKAGDFSENQLQDFIRAKSCYMDSADCYRQVLSCSAYESYRKHVEVCLKKAIHRSFECGYIIATEFNDITKANEFYDLAEDIIPQTNFLHVCLLKPFYMKNFVTDEKIDFVINNLEEYMREVEWACAQYNHLADESLKKPPEERSAQNRIFE
;
A
#
# COMPACT_ATOMS: atom_id res chain seq x y z
N MET A 1 40.31 -2.44 -16.66
CA MET A 1 39.26 -1.44 -16.91
C MET A 1 38.04 -1.96 -16.21
N ASP A 2 37.68 -1.30 -15.11
CA ASP A 2 36.86 -1.87 -14.04
C ASP A 2 35.37 -1.58 -14.25
N ALA A 3 34.53 -2.60 -14.04
CA ALA A 3 33.07 -2.56 -14.11
C ALA A 3 32.39 -1.59 -13.10
N LYS A 4 33.15 -0.86 -12.29
CA LYS A 4 32.65 0.16 -11.36
C LYS A 4 32.32 1.51 -12.05
N ASN A 5 32.73 1.70 -13.31
CA ASN A 5 32.48 2.96 -14.03
C ASN A 5 31.20 2.98 -14.89
N ASP A 6 30.57 1.83 -15.20
CA ASP A 6 29.35 1.80 -16.02
C ASP A 6 28.08 2.19 -15.23
N VAL A 7 28.00 1.84 -13.95
CA VAL A 7 26.83 2.15 -13.10
C VAL A 7 26.70 3.67 -12.83
N ASN A 8 27.81 4.41 -12.87
CA ASN A 8 27.81 5.86 -12.72
C ASN A 8 27.33 6.60 -13.98
N PHE A 9 27.37 5.95 -15.16
CA PHE A 9 26.94 6.56 -16.43
C PHE A 9 25.42 6.47 -16.61
N GLU A 10 24.79 5.36 -16.20
CA GLU A 10 23.32 5.22 -16.25
C GLU A 10 22.61 6.12 -15.23
N ILE A 11 23.20 6.31 -14.04
CA ILE A 11 22.71 7.26 -13.04
C ILE A 11 22.81 8.70 -13.56
N TYR A 12 23.81 9.02 -14.39
CA TYR A 12 23.95 10.32 -15.04
C TYR A 12 22.92 10.53 -16.16
N LEU A 13 22.55 9.50 -16.92
CA LEU A 13 21.48 9.53 -17.93
C LEU A 13 20.09 9.71 -17.31
N LEU A 14 19.84 9.08 -16.16
CA LEU A 14 18.61 9.27 -15.37
C LEU A 14 18.48 10.71 -14.85
N ASN A 15 19.59 11.35 -14.46
CA ASN A 15 19.60 12.75 -14.03
C ASN A 15 19.42 13.74 -15.20
N LEU A 16 19.79 13.38 -16.43
CA LEU A 16 19.67 14.27 -17.60
C LEU A 16 18.24 14.30 -18.17
N ILE A 17 17.52 13.17 -18.12
CA ILE A 17 16.11 13.08 -18.53
C ILE A 17 15.20 13.86 -17.57
N ILE A 18 15.59 13.95 -16.29
CA ILE A 18 14.91 14.79 -15.29
C ILE A 18 15.15 16.30 -15.54
N TYR A 19 16.19 16.67 -16.31
CA TYR A 19 16.66 18.07 -16.40
C TYR A 19 16.20 18.85 -17.65
N PHE A 20 15.89 18.21 -18.78
CA PHE A 20 15.50 18.90 -20.03
C PHE A 20 13.99 18.93 -20.33
N GLY A 21 13.15 18.91 -19.30
CA GLY A 21 11.75 19.27 -19.42
C GLY A 21 11.55 20.79 -19.38
N ASN A 22 11.90 21.50 -20.45
CA ASN A 22 11.27 22.75 -20.91
C ASN A 22 12.10 23.39 -22.04
N ASN A 23 11.71 23.14 -23.29
CA ASN A 23 11.64 24.07 -24.44
C ASN A 23 11.67 23.25 -25.74
N ASN A 24 10.83 23.63 -26.71
CA ASN A 24 10.72 23.01 -28.04
C ASN A 24 11.95 23.30 -28.92
N GLU A 25 13.14 22.95 -28.45
CA GLU A 25 14.38 23.06 -29.22
C GLU A 25 15.04 21.68 -29.35
N THR A 26 15.40 21.34 -30.58
CA THR A 26 16.29 20.20 -30.87
C THR A 26 17.61 20.41 -30.14
N CYS A 27 17.89 19.56 -29.15
CA CYS A 27 19.14 19.59 -28.41
C CYS A 27 20.20 18.76 -29.15
N GLU A 28 21.31 19.40 -29.50
CA GLU A 28 22.49 18.74 -30.06
C GLU A 28 23.45 18.39 -28.91
N LEU A 29 23.66 17.10 -28.67
CA LEU A 29 24.66 16.62 -27.71
C LEU A 29 25.92 16.20 -28.48
N LYS A 30 27.02 16.90 -28.22
CA LYS A 30 28.35 16.55 -28.73
C LYS A 30 29.15 15.86 -27.64
N ASN A 31 29.66 14.68 -27.96
CA ASN A 31 30.63 13.95 -27.17
C ASN A 31 31.91 13.84 -28.00
N GLU A 32 33.08 14.12 -27.42
CA GLU A 32 34.37 14.15 -28.15
C GLU A 32 34.79 12.78 -28.71
N HIS A 33 34.07 11.71 -28.39
CA HIS A 33 34.39 10.35 -28.80
C HIS A 33 33.31 9.60 -29.60
N TYR A 34 32.12 10.17 -29.87
CA TYR A 34 31.07 9.51 -30.66
C TYR A 34 30.24 10.49 -31.51
N GLU A 35 29.69 10.00 -32.63
CA GLU A 35 28.88 10.77 -33.60
C GLU A 35 27.60 11.37 -33.00
N THR A 36 27.24 12.56 -33.46
CA THR A 36 26.08 13.36 -33.03
C THR A 36 24.75 12.64 -33.28
N ILE A 37 23.89 12.56 -32.25
CA ILE A 37 22.55 11.97 -32.34
C ILE A 37 21.48 13.08 -32.29
N TYR A 38 20.51 13.03 -33.21
CA TYR A 38 19.34 13.92 -33.22
C TYR A 38 18.06 13.12 -32.94
N VAL A 39 17.20 13.61 -32.04
CA VAL A 39 15.92 12.99 -31.68
C VAL A 39 14.77 13.98 -31.96
N ASN A 40 13.73 13.53 -32.65
CA ASN A 40 12.54 14.31 -33.02
C ASN A 40 11.27 13.60 -32.53
N LEU A 41 10.39 14.30 -31.81
CA LEU A 41 9.23 13.73 -31.12
C LEU A 41 7.95 14.44 -31.56
N ASN A 42 7.18 13.80 -32.45
CA ASN A 42 5.81 14.19 -32.79
C ASN A 42 4.92 12.94 -32.91
N SER A 43 3.87 12.82 -32.09
CA SER A 43 2.51 12.39 -32.50
C SER A 43 1.54 12.27 -31.30
N THR A 44 0.25 12.37 -31.63
CA THR A 44 -0.90 12.84 -30.84
C THR A 44 -1.89 11.76 -30.36
N ASN A 45 -2.67 12.13 -29.31
CA ASN A 45 -4.08 11.75 -28.95
C ASN A 45 -4.39 10.46 -28.15
N LEU A 46 -4.92 10.61 -26.92
CA LEU A 46 -6.37 10.57 -26.60
C LEU A 46 -6.64 10.90 -25.11
N ILE A 47 -7.78 11.56 -24.86
CA ILE A 47 -8.17 12.29 -23.64
C ILE A 47 -9.24 11.51 -22.86
N TYR A 48 -9.15 11.48 -21.51
CA TYR A 48 -10.33 11.49 -20.62
C TYR A 48 -10.08 12.35 -19.36
N PRO A 49 -11.08 13.12 -18.86
CA PRO A 49 -10.83 14.20 -17.90
C PRO A 49 -11.04 13.76 -16.45
N CYS A 50 -10.14 14.18 -15.55
CA CYS A 50 -10.46 14.37 -14.14
C CYS A 50 -10.24 15.85 -13.79
N ARG A 51 -11.34 16.56 -13.50
CA ARG A 51 -11.32 17.95 -13.03
C ARG A 51 -10.97 18.00 -11.55
N THR A 52 -9.96 18.78 -11.18
CA THR A 52 -10.13 20.00 -10.35
C THR A 52 -8.79 20.76 -10.19
N ASN A 53 -8.87 22.08 -10.39
CA ASN A 53 -7.89 23.16 -10.14
C ASN A 53 -6.60 23.19 -11.00
N GLN A 54 -6.77 23.44 -12.31
CA GLN A 54 -5.80 24.12 -13.20
C GLN A 54 -5.80 25.62 -12.85
N ASP A 55 -4.66 26.27 -12.60
CA ASP A 55 -3.91 26.94 -13.67
C ASP A 55 -2.38 26.98 -13.42
N LYS A 56 -1.81 26.03 -12.67
CA LYS A 56 -0.34 26.02 -12.43
C LYS A 56 0.42 24.72 -12.64
N TYR A 57 -0.24 23.61 -12.97
CA TYR A 57 0.42 22.29 -13.04
C TYR A 57 0.02 21.42 -14.25
N THR A 58 -0.48 22.04 -15.32
CA THR A 58 -1.06 21.31 -16.46
C THR A 58 -0.05 20.53 -17.31
N ASN A 59 1.24 20.83 -17.23
CA ASN A 59 2.26 20.20 -18.07
C ASN A 59 3.09 19.13 -17.36
N GLN A 60 2.86 18.88 -16.07
CA GLN A 60 3.64 17.89 -15.29
C GLN A 60 2.95 16.51 -15.24
N THR A 61 1.64 16.46 -15.49
CA THR A 61 0.84 15.23 -15.49
C THR A 61 1.09 14.36 -16.72
N GLU A 62 1.39 14.95 -17.88
CA GLU A 62 1.66 14.21 -19.13
C GLU A 62 2.96 13.39 -19.07
N ILE A 63 3.89 13.75 -18.18
CA ILE A 63 5.20 13.10 -18.00
C ILE A 63 5.08 11.77 -17.22
N TYR A 64 4.03 11.60 -16.41
CA TYR A 64 3.81 10.37 -15.63
C TYR A 64 2.84 9.40 -16.32
N SER A 65 1.85 9.89 -17.07
CA SER A 65 0.93 9.02 -17.83
C SER A 65 1.57 8.31 -19.03
N SER A 66 2.76 8.74 -19.49
CA SER A 66 3.51 8.04 -20.55
C SER A 66 4.38 6.89 -20.02
N GLN A 67 4.52 6.72 -18.70
CA GLN A 67 5.33 5.65 -18.10
C GLN A 67 4.57 4.31 -18.00
N ASP A 68 3.23 4.32 -17.91
CA ASP A 68 2.42 3.09 -17.80
C ASP A 68 2.54 2.15 -19.01
N ASN A 69 2.86 2.67 -20.20
CA ASN A 69 3.02 1.86 -21.41
C ASN A 69 4.46 1.37 -21.66
N GLN A 70 5.45 1.82 -20.88
CA GLN A 70 6.86 1.44 -21.03
C GLN A 70 7.37 0.46 -19.94
N VAL A 71 6.54 0.13 -18.94
CA VAL A 71 6.90 -0.85 -17.89
C VAL A 71 6.94 -2.30 -18.40
N LYS A 72 6.55 -2.57 -19.65
CA LYS A 72 6.57 -3.93 -20.23
C LYS A 72 7.97 -4.57 -20.38
N GLY A 73 9.05 -3.91 -19.98
CA GLY A 73 10.41 -4.44 -20.01
C GLY A 73 11.19 -4.38 -18.68
N PHE A 74 10.63 -3.80 -17.62
CA PHE A 74 11.34 -3.69 -16.34
C PHE A 74 10.99 -4.83 -15.40
N SER A 75 12.01 -5.36 -14.71
CA SER A 75 11.81 -6.30 -13.62
C SER A 75 11.07 -5.60 -12.48
N TYR A 76 10.05 -6.23 -11.91
CA TYR A 76 9.27 -5.67 -10.79
C TYR A 76 10.12 -5.09 -9.64
N PRO A 77 11.25 -5.70 -9.20
CA PRO A 77 12.13 -5.12 -8.20
C PRO A 77 12.75 -3.77 -8.58
N ASP A 78 13.15 -3.60 -9.84
CA ASP A 78 13.80 -2.37 -10.32
C ASP A 78 12.78 -1.23 -10.38
N ALA A 79 11.57 -1.53 -10.87
CA ALA A 79 10.44 -0.60 -10.83
C ALA A 79 10.11 -0.21 -9.38
N GLY A 80 10.00 -1.19 -8.48
CA GLY A 80 9.75 -0.95 -7.06
C GLY A 80 10.78 -0.02 -6.43
N GLN A 81 12.06 -0.20 -6.76
CA GLN A 81 13.15 0.63 -6.26
C GLN A 81 13.14 2.05 -6.82
N ALA A 82 12.79 2.20 -8.11
CA ALA A 82 12.66 3.49 -8.76
C ALA A 82 11.51 4.30 -8.15
N TYR A 83 10.33 3.68 -7.97
CA TYR A 83 9.19 4.31 -7.30
C TYR A 83 9.51 4.69 -5.85
N PHE A 84 10.22 3.83 -5.10
CA PHE A 84 10.61 4.15 -3.73
C PHE A 84 11.47 5.43 -3.66
N LYS A 85 12.48 5.53 -4.53
CA LYS A 85 13.34 6.74 -4.61
C LYS A 85 12.57 7.96 -5.06
N ALA A 86 11.61 7.82 -5.97
CA ALA A 86 10.74 8.91 -6.38
C ALA A 86 9.84 9.38 -5.22
N GLY A 87 9.35 8.45 -4.39
CA GLY A 87 8.61 8.74 -3.17
C GLY A 87 9.45 9.53 -2.18
N ASP A 88 10.66 9.05 -1.90
CA ASP A 88 11.63 9.70 -0.99
C ASP A 88 12.02 11.11 -1.45
N PHE A 89 12.27 11.28 -2.74
CA PHE A 89 12.53 12.61 -3.30
C PHE A 89 11.31 13.53 -3.17
N SER A 90 10.11 13.01 -3.45
CA SER A 90 8.86 13.79 -3.36
C SER A 90 8.57 14.21 -1.91
N GLU A 91 8.80 13.33 -0.94
CA GLU A 91 8.61 13.61 0.49
C GLU A 91 9.64 14.64 0.98
N ASN A 92 10.93 14.35 0.79
CA ASN A 92 11.99 15.08 1.48
C ASN A 92 12.46 16.33 0.74
N GLN A 93 12.50 16.30 -0.60
CA GLN A 93 13.02 17.41 -1.41
C GLN A 93 11.91 18.33 -1.89
N LEU A 94 10.79 17.76 -2.34
CA LEU A 94 9.68 18.55 -2.89
C LEU A 94 8.59 18.89 -1.87
N GLN A 95 8.52 18.15 -0.75
CA GLN A 95 7.43 18.23 0.23
C GLN A 95 6.04 17.98 -0.40
N ASP A 96 6.00 17.21 -1.49
CA ASP A 96 4.78 16.80 -2.17
C ASP A 96 4.32 15.45 -1.64
N PHE A 97 3.64 15.49 -0.49
CA PHE A 97 3.13 14.29 0.18
C PHE A 97 2.08 13.54 -0.63
N ILE A 98 1.35 14.22 -1.53
CA ILE A 98 0.36 13.56 -2.39
C ILE A 98 1.08 12.63 -3.36
N ARG A 99 2.14 13.14 -3.98
CA ARG A 99 2.98 12.37 -4.91
C ARG A 99 3.77 11.29 -4.20
N ALA A 100 4.41 11.63 -3.06
CA ALA A 100 5.17 10.68 -2.27
C ALA A 100 4.32 9.45 -1.89
N LYS A 101 3.08 9.70 -1.43
CA LYS A 101 2.11 8.65 -1.12
C LYS A 101 1.86 7.70 -2.29
N SER A 102 1.60 8.23 -3.48
CA SER A 102 1.35 7.39 -4.66
C SER A 102 2.60 6.57 -5.02
N CYS A 103 3.77 7.20 -5.07
CA CYS A 103 5.02 6.50 -5.36
C CYS A 103 5.36 5.38 -4.37
N TYR A 104 5.12 5.60 -3.06
CA TYR A 104 5.33 4.53 -2.09
C TYR A 104 4.34 3.37 -2.23
N MET A 105 3.08 3.66 -2.62
CA MET A 105 2.10 2.61 -2.93
C MET A 105 2.53 1.79 -4.14
N ASP A 106 2.87 2.47 -5.24
CA ASP A 106 3.29 1.82 -6.49
C ASP A 106 4.56 0.98 -6.27
N SER A 107 5.47 1.48 -5.44
CA SER A 107 6.67 0.74 -5.00
C SER A 107 6.31 -0.53 -4.24
N ALA A 108 5.41 -0.43 -3.27
CA ALA A 108 4.97 -1.57 -2.47
C ALA A 108 4.29 -2.63 -3.34
N ASP A 109 3.41 -2.21 -4.26
CA ASP A 109 2.71 -3.11 -5.17
C ASP A 109 3.69 -3.82 -6.12
N CYS A 110 4.70 -3.14 -6.65
CA CYS A 110 5.76 -3.77 -7.43
C CYS A 110 6.50 -4.85 -6.64
N TYR A 111 6.92 -4.55 -5.40
CA TYR A 111 7.59 -5.53 -4.55
C TYR A 111 6.68 -6.69 -4.13
N ARG A 112 5.39 -6.42 -3.94
CA ARG A 112 4.38 -7.42 -3.61
C ARG A 112 4.19 -8.44 -4.72
N GLN A 113 4.20 -8.03 -6.00
CA GLN A 113 4.12 -8.96 -7.14
C GLN A 113 5.21 -10.05 -7.11
N VAL A 114 6.37 -9.75 -6.53
CA VAL A 114 7.49 -10.69 -6.39
C VAL A 114 7.72 -11.16 -4.95
N LEU A 115 6.77 -10.89 -4.05
CA LEU A 115 6.83 -11.21 -2.61
C LEU A 115 8.15 -10.78 -1.94
N SER A 116 8.69 -9.62 -2.34
CA SER A 116 9.91 -9.07 -1.75
C SER A 116 9.63 -8.42 -0.40
N CYS A 117 10.50 -8.64 0.58
CA CYS A 117 10.40 -8.03 1.90
C CYS A 117 10.48 -6.48 1.86
N SER A 118 10.98 -5.90 0.77
CA SER A 118 10.96 -4.45 0.54
C SER A 118 9.55 -3.86 0.45
N ALA A 119 8.53 -4.68 0.16
CA ALA A 119 7.13 -4.23 0.15
C ALA A 119 6.70 -3.65 1.51
N TYR A 120 7.19 -4.23 2.61
CA TYR A 120 6.92 -3.75 3.96
C TYR A 120 7.40 -2.31 4.16
N GLU A 121 8.64 -1.99 3.78
CA GLU A 121 9.20 -0.65 3.96
C GLU A 121 8.43 0.38 3.12
N SER A 122 8.07 0.02 1.88
CA SER A 122 7.25 0.87 1.02
C SER A 122 5.85 1.11 1.59
N TYR A 123 5.18 0.08 2.12
CA TYR A 123 3.89 0.25 2.78
C TYR A 123 3.98 1.08 4.07
N ARG A 124 5.04 0.90 4.88
CA ARG A 124 5.27 1.70 6.08
C ARG A 124 5.41 3.18 5.71
N LYS A 125 6.25 3.49 4.72
CA LYS A 125 6.41 4.84 4.19
C LYS A 125 5.10 5.42 3.63
N HIS A 126 4.31 4.60 2.91
CA HIS A 126 2.98 5.01 2.43
C HIS A 126 2.04 5.41 3.57
N VAL A 127 2.04 4.66 4.68
CA VAL A 127 1.23 4.96 5.86
C VAL A 127 1.71 6.23 6.56
N GLU A 128 3.02 6.39 6.74
CA GLU A 128 3.63 7.58 7.38
C GLU A 128 3.21 8.89 6.69
N VAL A 129 3.19 8.92 5.36
CA VAL A 129 2.77 10.11 4.60
C VAL A 129 1.24 10.30 4.53
N CYS A 130 0.44 9.33 4.99
CA CYS A 130 -1.02 9.30 4.88
C CYS A 130 -1.77 9.96 6.06
N LEU A 131 -1.51 11.21 6.42
CA LEU A 131 -2.06 11.87 7.62
C LEU A 131 -3.55 11.64 7.93
N LYS A 132 -4.46 11.71 6.94
CA LYS A 132 -5.91 11.59 7.15
C LYS A 132 -6.46 10.16 7.12
N LYS A 133 -5.69 9.22 6.58
CA LYS A 133 -6.14 7.83 6.35
C LYS A 133 -5.15 6.80 6.93
N ALA A 134 -4.17 7.24 7.73
CA ALA A 134 -3.10 6.39 8.22
C ALA A 134 -3.64 5.19 9.00
N ILE A 135 -4.64 5.37 9.86
CA ILE A 135 -5.28 4.26 10.61
C ILE A 135 -5.82 3.20 9.63
N HIS A 136 -6.63 3.62 8.65
CA HIS A 136 -7.23 2.71 7.67
C HIS A 136 -6.16 2.01 6.83
N ARG A 137 -5.17 2.77 6.33
CA ARG A 137 -4.07 2.21 5.54
C ARG A 137 -3.20 1.25 6.33
N SER A 138 -2.98 1.52 7.62
CA SER A 138 -2.24 0.62 8.51
C SER A 138 -2.91 -0.74 8.59
N PHE A 139 -4.23 -0.78 8.83
CA PHE A 139 -4.96 -2.06 8.86
C PHE A 139 -4.93 -2.80 7.52
N GLU A 140 -5.10 -2.10 6.39
CA GLU A 140 -5.01 -2.71 5.06
C GLU A 140 -3.60 -3.30 4.81
N CYS A 141 -2.55 -2.52 5.05
CA CYS A 141 -1.16 -2.95 4.85
C CYS A 141 -0.82 -4.12 5.77
N GLY A 142 -1.19 -4.06 7.06
CA GLY A 142 -0.99 -5.15 8.00
C GLY A 142 -1.68 -6.43 7.53
N TYR A 143 -2.92 -6.34 7.04
CA TYR A 143 -3.64 -7.51 6.50
C TYR A 143 -2.95 -8.11 5.28
N ILE A 144 -2.47 -7.29 4.33
CA ILE A 144 -1.71 -7.76 3.16
C ILE A 144 -0.43 -8.49 3.61
N ILE A 145 0.33 -7.93 4.54
CA ILE A 145 1.57 -8.53 5.05
C ILE A 145 1.29 -9.85 5.77
N ALA A 146 0.26 -9.90 6.63
CA ALA A 146 -0.13 -11.13 7.32
C ALA A 146 -0.55 -12.24 6.34
N THR A 147 -1.38 -11.91 5.35
CA THR A 147 -1.99 -12.92 4.47
C THR A 147 -1.09 -13.34 3.31
N GLU A 148 -0.37 -12.41 2.69
CA GLU A 148 0.39 -12.73 1.49
C GLU A 148 1.85 -13.11 1.76
N PHE A 149 2.45 -12.49 2.78
CA PHE A 149 3.84 -12.72 3.16
C PHE A 149 3.96 -13.67 4.35
N ASN A 150 2.85 -14.00 5.02
CA ASN A 150 2.81 -14.84 6.22
C ASN A 150 3.74 -14.30 7.33
N ASP A 151 3.89 -12.97 7.41
CA ASP A 151 4.73 -12.29 8.40
C ASP A 151 3.86 -11.56 9.43
N ILE A 152 3.35 -12.32 10.39
CA ILE A 152 2.47 -11.80 11.45
C ILE A 152 3.19 -10.76 12.32
N THR A 153 4.51 -10.90 12.51
CA THR A 153 5.28 -9.96 13.32
C THR A 153 5.24 -8.56 12.70
N LYS A 154 5.56 -8.46 11.41
CA LYS A 154 5.50 -7.17 10.70
C LYS A 154 4.08 -6.66 10.50
N ALA A 155 3.11 -7.54 10.34
CA ALA A 155 1.71 -7.15 10.27
C ALA A 155 1.25 -6.46 11.58
N ASN A 156 1.64 -7.00 12.73
CA ASN A 156 1.33 -6.41 14.03
C ASN A 156 1.93 -5.02 14.20
N GLU A 157 3.13 -4.75 13.66
CA GLU A 157 3.70 -3.40 13.70
C GLU A 157 2.81 -2.35 13.00
N PHE A 158 2.07 -2.73 11.95
CA PHE A 158 1.08 -1.82 11.35
C PHE A 158 -0.15 -1.65 12.25
N TYR A 159 -0.61 -2.69 12.92
CA TYR A 159 -1.75 -2.58 13.83
C TYR A 159 -1.40 -1.71 15.04
N ASP A 160 -0.23 -1.91 15.62
CA ASP A 160 0.32 -1.08 16.70
C ASP A 160 0.45 0.39 16.24
N LEU A 161 0.95 0.62 15.02
CA LEU A 161 1.01 1.95 14.43
C LEU A 161 -0.39 2.59 14.29
N ALA A 162 -1.41 1.80 13.94
CA ALA A 162 -2.78 2.30 13.89
C ALA A 162 -3.28 2.70 15.28
N GLU A 163 -3.02 1.88 16.29
CA GLU A 163 -3.37 2.15 17.69
C GLU A 163 -2.67 3.40 18.23
N ASP A 164 -1.40 3.62 17.89
CA ASP A 164 -0.64 4.81 18.26
C ASP A 164 -1.16 6.10 17.62
N ILE A 165 -1.75 5.99 16.41
CA ILE A 165 -2.31 7.14 15.68
C ILE A 165 -3.72 7.49 16.18
N ILE A 166 -4.52 6.51 16.62
CA ILE A 166 -5.88 6.73 17.13
C ILE A 166 -5.95 7.88 18.16
N PRO A 167 -5.16 7.92 19.26
CA PRO A 167 -5.27 8.98 20.25
C PRO A 167 -4.87 10.37 19.72
N GLN A 168 -4.06 10.42 18.65
CA GLN A 168 -3.61 11.67 18.04
C GLN A 168 -4.69 12.28 17.14
N THR A 169 -5.60 11.45 16.65
CA THR A 169 -6.68 11.88 15.78
C THR A 169 -7.98 11.83 16.58
N ASN A 170 -8.71 12.93 16.72
CA ASN A 170 -10.01 12.92 17.44
C ASN A 170 -11.11 12.09 16.72
N PHE A 171 -10.74 11.17 15.83
CA PHE A 171 -11.64 10.26 15.14
C PHE A 171 -11.80 9.00 15.96
N LEU A 172 -13.04 8.75 16.38
CA LEU A 172 -13.43 7.42 16.86
C LEU A 172 -13.32 6.45 15.68
N HIS A 173 -12.26 5.64 15.65
CA HIS A 173 -12.13 4.62 14.64
C HIS A 173 -13.17 3.52 14.91
N VAL A 174 -14.27 3.56 14.15
CA VAL A 174 -15.14 2.40 14.01
C VAL A 174 -14.49 1.54 12.94
N CYS A 175 -13.91 0.40 13.34
CA CYS A 175 -13.34 -0.55 12.40
C CYS A 175 -14.47 -1.12 11.53
N LEU A 176 -14.73 -0.45 10.41
CA LEU A 176 -15.70 -0.87 9.39
C LEU A 176 -15.10 -1.93 8.45
N LEU A 177 -13.83 -2.29 8.67
CA LEU A 177 -13.10 -3.28 7.91
C LEU A 177 -13.57 -4.68 8.31
N LYS A 178 -14.80 -5.01 7.91
CA LYS A 178 -15.31 -6.37 8.04
C LYS A 178 -14.39 -7.32 7.26
N PRO A 179 -14.23 -8.57 7.69
CA PRO A 179 -13.46 -9.57 6.95
C PRO A 179 -13.82 -9.63 5.45
N PHE A 180 -15.08 -9.39 5.11
CA PHE A 180 -15.55 -9.29 3.72
C PHE A 180 -14.91 -8.14 2.92
N TYR A 181 -14.72 -6.97 3.53
CA TYR A 181 -14.05 -5.83 2.87
C TYR A 181 -12.58 -6.13 2.61
N MET A 182 -11.93 -6.84 3.54
CA MET A 182 -10.53 -7.22 3.46
C MET A 182 -10.21 -8.18 2.31
N LYS A 183 -11.20 -8.96 1.85
CA LYS A 183 -11.07 -9.88 0.70
C LYS A 183 -10.69 -9.16 -0.59
N ASN A 184 -11.07 -7.89 -0.76
CA ASN A 184 -10.78 -7.14 -1.99
C ASN A 184 -9.30 -6.76 -2.14
N PHE A 185 -8.49 -6.91 -1.09
CA PHE A 185 -7.10 -6.49 -1.10
C PHE A 185 -6.12 -7.62 -1.33
N VAL A 186 -6.56 -8.88 -1.38
CA VAL A 186 -5.73 -10.06 -1.61
C VAL A 186 -6.09 -10.64 -2.98
N THR A 187 -5.11 -11.16 -3.72
CA THR A 187 -5.36 -11.75 -5.04
C THR A 187 -6.20 -13.04 -4.92
N ASP A 188 -7.08 -13.27 -5.91
CA ASP A 188 -8.11 -14.32 -5.91
C ASP A 188 -7.57 -15.74 -5.58
N GLU A 189 -6.31 -16.05 -5.93
CA GLU A 189 -5.71 -17.36 -5.66
C GLU A 189 -5.46 -17.67 -4.17
N LYS A 190 -5.38 -16.64 -3.30
CA LYS A 190 -5.19 -16.82 -1.85
C LYS A 190 -6.48 -16.63 -1.04
N ILE A 191 -7.56 -16.18 -1.68
CA ILE A 191 -8.84 -15.90 -1.04
C ILE A 191 -9.47 -17.18 -0.48
N ASP A 192 -9.37 -18.31 -1.18
CA ASP A 192 -9.99 -19.57 -0.75
C ASP A 192 -9.47 -20.07 0.60
N PHE A 193 -8.17 -19.92 0.87
CA PHE A 193 -7.59 -20.32 2.16
C PHE A 193 -8.14 -19.48 3.32
N VAL A 194 -8.21 -18.16 3.13
CA VAL A 194 -8.74 -17.25 4.17
C VAL A 194 -10.24 -17.44 4.36
N ILE A 195 -10.99 -17.69 3.28
CA ILE A 195 -12.43 -17.99 3.36
C ILE A 195 -12.68 -19.24 4.18
N ASN A 196 -11.94 -20.32 3.91
CA ASN A 196 -12.13 -21.59 4.61
C ASN A 196 -11.85 -21.44 6.12
N ASN A 197 -10.77 -20.74 6.49
CA ASN A 197 -10.44 -20.49 7.90
C ASN A 197 -11.45 -19.54 8.58
N LEU A 198 -11.96 -18.53 7.87
CA LEU A 198 -12.94 -17.60 8.43
C LEU A 198 -14.31 -18.24 8.63
N GLU A 199 -14.75 -19.10 7.71
CA GLU A 199 -16.00 -19.86 7.85
C GLU A 199 -15.92 -20.89 8.97
N GLU A 200 -14.75 -21.48 9.19
CA GLU A 200 -14.49 -22.32 10.37
C GLU A 200 -14.59 -21.50 11.66
N TYR A 201 -13.89 -20.38 11.74
CA TYR A 201 -13.96 -19.48 12.91
C TYR A 201 -15.39 -18.99 13.20
N MET A 202 -16.14 -18.55 12.17
CA MET A 202 -17.52 -18.10 12.36
C MET A 202 -18.43 -19.22 12.85
N ARG A 203 -18.25 -20.46 12.37
CA ARG A 203 -18.99 -21.63 12.88
C ARG A 203 -18.69 -21.92 14.34
N GLU A 204 -17.43 -21.80 14.77
CA GLU A 204 -17.06 -21.98 16.18
C GLU A 204 -17.72 -20.93 17.07
N VAL A 205 -17.73 -19.67 16.65
CA VAL A 205 -18.37 -18.57 17.38
C VAL A 205 -19.88 -18.77 17.47
N GLU A 206 -20.54 -19.15 16.38
CA GLU A 206 -21.98 -19.43 16.36
C GLU A 206 -22.32 -20.62 17.27
N TRP A 207 -21.51 -21.67 17.25
CA TRP A 207 -21.68 -22.83 18.12
C TRP A 207 -21.52 -22.47 19.60
N ALA A 208 -20.50 -21.69 19.96
CA ALA A 208 -20.28 -21.22 21.32
C ALA A 208 -21.45 -20.34 21.81
N CYS A 209 -21.96 -19.44 20.96
CA CYS A 209 -23.15 -18.65 21.25
C CYS A 209 -24.40 -19.53 21.49
N ALA A 210 -24.59 -20.55 20.66
CA ALA A 210 -25.70 -21.49 20.81
C ALA A 210 -25.61 -22.27 22.13
N GLN A 211 -24.41 -22.73 22.51
CA GLN A 211 -24.19 -23.39 23.80
C GLN A 211 -24.48 -22.48 24.98
N TYR A 212 -24.01 -21.23 24.93
CA TYR A 212 -24.27 -20.26 25.99
C TYR A 212 -25.76 -20.02 26.18
N ASN A 213 -26.50 -19.81 25.08
CA ASN A 213 -27.95 -19.59 25.14
C ASN A 213 -28.70 -20.82 25.68
N HIS A 214 -28.28 -22.02 25.30
CA HIS A 214 -28.83 -23.27 25.85
C HIS A 214 -28.62 -23.35 27.37
N LEU A 215 -27.41 -23.08 27.86
CA LEU A 215 -27.10 -23.07 29.29
C LEU A 215 -27.89 -21.99 30.05
N ALA A 216 -28.07 -20.81 29.45
CA ALA A 216 -28.89 -19.74 30.01
C ALA A 216 -30.35 -20.17 30.14
N ASP A 217 -30.94 -20.79 29.11
CA ASP A 217 -32.31 -21.30 29.14
C ASP A 217 -32.51 -22.43 30.16
N GLU A 218 -31.54 -23.33 30.31
CA GLU A 218 -31.57 -24.37 31.34
C GLU A 218 -31.50 -23.78 32.75
N SER A 219 -30.70 -22.74 32.96
CA SER A 219 -30.63 -22.04 34.25
C SER A 219 -31.98 -21.42 34.65
N LEU A 220 -32.75 -20.95 33.67
CA LEU A 220 -34.08 -20.37 33.87
C LEU A 220 -35.17 -21.42 34.17
N LYS A 221 -34.93 -22.70 33.86
CA LYS A 221 -35.85 -23.80 34.17
C LYS A 221 -35.68 -24.36 35.59
N LYS A 222 -34.57 -24.04 36.28
CA LYS A 222 -34.36 -24.52 37.65
C LYS A 222 -35.37 -23.90 38.61
N PRO A 223 -36.00 -24.69 39.50
CA PRO A 223 -36.96 -24.19 40.47
C PRO A 223 -36.31 -23.15 41.39
N PRO A 224 -37.07 -22.15 41.88
CA PRO A 224 -36.53 -21.05 42.70
C PRO A 224 -35.76 -21.50 43.95
N GLU A 225 -36.13 -22.66 44.49
CA GLU A 225 -35.56 -23.25 45.69
C GLU A 225 -34.07 -23.63 45.50
N GLU A 226 -33.70 -24.17 44.34
CA GLU A 226 -32.31 -24.52 44.02
C GLU A 226 -31.42 -23.31 43.71
N ARG A 227 -32.00 -22.22 43.18
CA ARG A 227 -31.24 -20.98 42.91
C ARG A 227 -30.73 -20.31 44.19
N SER A 228 -31.49 -20.44 45.28
CA SER A 228 -31.15 -19.85 46.57
C SER A 228 -30.02 -20.57 47.34
N ALA A 229 -29.70 -21.81 46.93
CA ALA A 229 -28.61 -22.61 47.52
C ALA A 229 -27.27 -22.34 46.83
N GLN A 230 -27.25 -22.07 45.53
CA GLN A 230 -26.01 -21.80 44.79
C GLN A 230 -25.41 -20.43 45.13
N ASN A 231 -26.22 -19.41 45.40
CA ASN A 231 -25.71 -18.08 45.77
C ASN A 231 -25.06 -18.04 47.16
N ARG A 232 -25.34 -19.01 48.04
CA ARG A 232 -24.74 -19.09 49.39
C ARG A 232 -23.35 -19.74 49.44
N ILE A 233 -22.85 -20.24 48.31
CA ILE A 233 -21.52 -20.87 48.21
C ILE A 233 -20.45 -19.83 47.82
N PHE A 234 -20.86 -18.65 47.35
CA PHE A 234 -19.97 -17.58 46.90
C PHE A 234 -19.92 -16.35 47.84
N GLU A 235 -20.59 -16.44 49.00
CA GLU A 235 -20.45 -15.50 50.12
C GLU A 235 -19.52 -16.11 51.20
#